data_AF-A0AAW3DGW8-F1
#
_entry.id   AF-A0AAW3DGW8-F1
#
_cell.length_a   1.000
_cell.length_b   1.000
_cell.length_c   1.000
_cell.angle_alpha   90.00
_cell.angle_beta   90.00
_cell.angle_gamma   90.00
#
_symmetry.space_group_name_H-M   'P 1'
#
loop_
_entity.id
_entity.type
_entity.pdbx_description
1 polymer ?
#
loop_
_entity_poly.entity_id
_entity_poly.type
_entity_poly.pdbx_seq_one_letter_code
_entity_poly.pdbx_strand_id
1 'polypeptide(L)'
;MQSRLSAVFFFFLGLSFCLTIPIPLEDSHEFTEKDLQFAERYLRTHYGLRPNPAGIMRKSANTVASKLREMQAFFGLEVTGKLDEETYELMQKPRCGVPDVGEYNFFPRKLKWSKTNLTYRIMNYTSDLRRAEVDRAFKKAFKVWSDVTPLNFTRIRSGVADIMISFGTKEHGDFYPFDGPSGLLAHAFPPGPDYGGDAHFDDDEAWSDDSRGYNLFLVAAHEFGHSLGLEHSRDPGALMFPIYTYTGKTGFVLPDDDVQGIQELYGKSVQYIIYIYSAIITCYRYTADAQWQQFFWRLHPQMVEAELVLLKSFWPELPNKIDAAYENPIKDLVFMFKGKKVWALNGYDIVEDYPKKIYEMGFPKEIRRIDAAVHIKDMGKTLFFTGNKYWSYDEESEVMEAGYPRLIEEEFAGIGDRVDAVYQRNGYLYFFNGPLQFEYSIWSKRIVRVLHTNSIFWC
;
A
#
# COMPACT_ATOMS: atom_id res chain seq x y z
N MET A 1 29.45 35.11 88.49
CA MET A 1 30.07 36.16 87.66
C MET A 1 29.82 35.83 86.21
N GLN A 2 29.04 36.66 85.52
CA GLN A 2 28.77 36.55 84.09
C GLN A 2 30.04 36.84 83.28
N SER A 3 30.38 36.02 82.29
CA SER A 3 31.18 36.45 81.15
C SER A 3 30.52 35.98 79.86
N ARG A 4 30.22 36.97 79.02
CA ARG A 4 29.60 36.85 77.70
C ARG A 4 30.67 36.41 76.70
N LEU A 5 30.44 35.34 75.94
CA LEU A 5 31.18 35.08 74.71
C LEU A 5 30.39 35.65 73.53
N SER A 6 30.97 36.66 72.87
CA SER A 6 30.52 37.18 71.59
C SER A 6 30.89 36.22 70.47
N ALA A 7 29.90 35.80 69.68
CA ALA A 7 30.09 35.04 68.45
C ALA A 7 30.59 35.96 67.33
N VAL A 8 31.66 35.56 66.65
CA VAL A 8 32.13 36.17 65.40
C VAL A 8 31.77 35.21 64.26
N PHE A 9 30.82 35.63 63.42
CA PHE A 9 30.48 34.93 62.18
C PHE A 9 31.49 35.33 61.09
N PHE A 10 32.26 34.38 60.57
CA PHE A 10 33.03 34.56 59.35
C PHE A 10 32.15 34.22 58.13
N PHE A 11 31.90 35.22 57.28
CA PHE A 11 31.29 35.07 55.96
C PHE A 11 32.35 34.47 55.01
N PHE A 12 32.18 33.22 54.59
CA PHE A 12 32.92 32.68 53.45
C PHE A 12 32.24 33.12 52.15
N LEU A 13 32.90 34.00 51.39
CA LEU A 13 32.56 34.25 49.98
C LEU A 13 33.01 33.03 49.17
N GLY A 14 32.05 32.23 48.70
CA GLY A 14 32.31 31.21 47.68
C GLY A 14 32.40 31.86 46.30
N LEU A 15 33.59 31.91 45.71
CA LEU A 15 33.77 32.18 44.29
C LEU A 15 33.38 30.91 43.51
N SER A 16 32.16 30.88 42.95
CA SER A 16 31.80 29.89 41.93
C SER A 16 32.56 30.19 40.64
N PHE A 17 33.62 29.43 40.39
CA PHE A 17 34.19 29.31 39.05
C PHE A 17 33.23 28.45 38.21
N CYS A 18 32.40 29.08 37.37
CA CYS A 18 31.77 28.38 36.25
C CYS A 18 32.86 28.02 35.24
N LEU A 19 33.37 26.79 35.31
CA LEU A 19 34.05 26.17 34.18
C LEU A 19 32.96 25.80 33.17
N THR A 20 32.80 26.61 32.14
CA THR A 20 32.11 26.20 30.93
C THR A 20 32.97 25.14 30.25
N ILE A 21 32.69 23.87 30.53
CA ILE A 21 33.19 22.77 29.72
C ILE A 21 32.45 22.90 28.38
N PRO A 22 33.15 23.11 27.24
CA PRO A 22 32.49 22.99 25.95
C PRO A 22 31.99 21.55 25.85
N ILE A 23 30.67 21.40 25.78
CA ILE A 23 30.07 20.15 25.31
C ILE A 23 30.65 19.95 23.91
N PRO A 24 31.30 18.82 23.60
CA PRO A 24 31.69 18.53 22.23
C PRO A 24 30.43 18.63 21.39
N LEU A 25 30.40 19.56 20.43
CA LEU A 25 29.43 19.48 19.35
C LEU A 25 29.55 18.07 18.77
N GLU A 26 28.44 17.35 18.73
CA GLU A 26 28.31 16.06 18.06
C GLU A 26 29.11 16.08 16.76
N ASP A 27 29.93 15.05 16.59
CA ASP A 27 30.77 14.80 15.42
C ASP A 27 30.00 15.16 14.14
N SER A 28 30.39 16.25 13.47
CA SER A 28 30.03 16.42 12.07
C SER A 28 30.76 15.33 11.31
N HIS A 29 30.08 14.22 11.02
CA HIS A 29 30.66 13.09 10.31
C HIS A 29 31.17 13.60 8.95
N GLU A 30 32.49 13.77 8.81
CA GLU A 30 33.09 14.25 7.57
C GLU A 30 33.12 13.08 6.58
N PHE A 31 32.32 13.17 5.51
CA PHE A 31 32.27 12.14 4.47
C PHE A 31 33.64 11.93 3.83
N THR A 32 34.04 10.67 3.70
CA THR A 32 35.30 10.31 3.04
C THR A 32 35.19 10.47 1.53
N GLU A 33 36.34 10.54 0.84
CA GLU A 33 36.39 10.56 -0.63
C GLU A 33 35.66 9.35 -1.25
N LYS A 34 35.65 8.20 -0.58
CA LYS A 34 34.92 7.01 -1.04
C LYS A 34 33.40 7.18 -0.95
N ASP A 35 32.92 7.85 0.09
CA ASP A 35 31.49 8.13 0.28
C ASP A 35 30.98 9.10 -0.78
N LEU A 36 31.78 10.12 -1.11
CA LEU A 36 31.49 11.05 -2.19
C LEU A 36 31.48 10.37 -3.56
N GLN A 37 32.43 9.47 -3.83
CA GLN A 37 32.47 8.67 -5.06
C GLN A 37 31.29 7.68 -5.15
N PHE A 38 30.84 7.14 -4.03
CA PHE A 38 29.62 6.33 -3.98
C PHE A 38 28.40 7.16 -4.34
N ALA A 39 28.21 8.32 -3.71
CA ALA A 39 27.09 9.22 -4.01
C ALA A 39 27.11 9.70 -5.47
N GLU A 40 28.28 10.00 -6.04
CA GLU A 40 28.41 10.38 -7.44
C GLU A 40 28.00 9.24 -8.39
N ARG A 41 28.41 8.00 -8.09
CA ARG A 41 27.97 6.81 -8.85
C ARG A 41 26.46 6.61 -8.74
N TYR A 42 25.89 6.74 -7.54
CA TYR A 42 24.45 6.64 -7.32
C TYR A 42 23.68 7.65 -8.20
N LEU A 43 24.08 8.91 -8.19
CA LEU A 43 23.45 9.97 -8.99
C LEU A 43 23.66 9.77 -10.50
N ARG A 44 24.78 9.15 -10.91
CA ARG A 44 25.01 8.77 -12.31
C ARG A 44 24.04 7.68 -12.74
N THR A 45 23.90 6.64 -11.93
CA THR A 45 23.04 5.49 -12.23
C THR A 45 21.57 5.89 -12.22
N HIS A 46 21.10 6.56 -11.18
CA HIS A 46 19.66 6.76 -10.98
C HIS A 46 19.13 8.15 -11.36
N TYR A 47 20.01 9.15 -11.51
CA TYR A 47 19.61 10.54 -11.75
C TYR A 47 20.25 11.16 -13.01
N GLY A 48 20.90 10.34 -13.85
CA GLY A 48 21.45 10.76 -15.13
C GLY A 48 22.57 11.78 -15.03
N LEU A 49 23.35 11.78 -13.94
CA LEU A 49 24.52 12.64 -13.79
C LEU A 49 25.55 12.30 -14.89
N ARG A 50 25.80 13.21 -15.84
CA ARG A 50 26.74 12.96 -16.94
C ARG A 50 28.20 13.09 -16.49
N PRO A 51 29.10 12.18 -16.93
CA PRO A 51 30.53 12.32 -16.65
C PRO A 51 31.10 13.58 -17.32
N ASN A 52 32.00 14.27 -16.63
CA ASN A 52 32.61 15.51 -17.11
C ASN A 52 33.88 15.19 -17.93
N PRO A 53 33.94 15.46 -19.25
CA PRO A 53 35.09 15.09 -20.08
C PRO A 53 36.34 15.96 -19.87
N ALA A 54 36.28 17.06 -19.10
CA ALA A 54 37.30 18.12 -19.18
C ALA A 54 37.71 18.78 -17.84
N GLY A 55 37.49 18.16 -16.67
CA GLY A 55 38.11 18.64 -15.42
C GLY A 55 37.79 20.08 -14.98
N ILE A 56 36.72 20.71 -15.50
CA ILE A 56 36.30 22.05 -15.07
C ILE A 56 35.50 21.91 -13.75
N MET A 57 36.21 21.91 -12.61
CA MET A 57 35.66 21.62 -11.26
C MET A 57 34.43 22.47 -10.87
N ARG A 58 34.30 23.71 -11.36
CA ARG A 58 33.22 24.63 -10.92
C ARG A 58 31.83 24.35 -11.51
N LYS A 59 31.73 23.69 -12.67
CA LYS A 59 30.42 23.30 -13.25
C LYS A 59 29.90 21.98 -12.66
N SER A 60 30.81 21.09 -12.22
CA SER A 60 30.51 19.76 -11.68
C SER A 60 29.79 19.80 -10.34
N ALA A 61 30.23 20.66 -9.41
CA ALA A 61 29.61 20.80 -8.09
C ALA A 61 28.16 21.31 -8.19
N ASN A 62 27.87 22.20 -9.14
CA ASN A 62 26.52 22.71 -9.37
C ASN A 62 25.59 21.64 -9.96
N THR A 63 26.12 20.73 -10.79
CA THR A 63 25.36 19.59 -11.34
C THR A 63 25.11 18.51 -10.30
N VAL A 64 26.10 18.16 -9.46
CA VAL A 64 25.92 17.18 -8.37
C VAL A 64 24.90 17.68 -7.35
N ALA A 65 25.03 18.93 -6.89
CA ALA A 65 24.08 19.53 -5.96
C ALA A 65 22.65 19.60 -6.54
N SER A 66 22.52 19.79 -7.85
CA SER A 66 21.22 19.75 -8.52
C SER A 66 20.62 18.34 -8.51
N LYS A 67 21.42 17.31 -8.80
CA LYS A 67 20.95 15.92 -8.78
C LYS A 67 20.67 15.42 -7.38
N LEU A 68 21.41 15.88 -6.37
CA LEU A 68 21.08 15.66 -4.97
C LEU A 68 19.72 16.25 -4.61
N ARG A 69 19.42 17.49 -5.03
CA ARG A 69 18.09 18.09 -4.79
C ARG A 69 16.96 17.30 -5.45
N GLU A 70 17.17 16.81 -6.67
CA GLU A 70 16.19 15.95 -7.37
C GLU A 70 15.95 14.65 -6.59
N MET A 71 17.02 14.01 -6.11
CA MET A 71 16.97 12.78 -5.32
C MET A 71 16.28 12.99 -3.96
N GLN A 72 16.71 14.01 -3.22
CA GLN A 72 16.09 14.37 -1.93
C GLN A 72 14.60 14.66 -2.10
N ALA A 73 14.21 15.40 -3.14
CA ALA A 73 12.81 15.68 -3.43
C ALA A 73 12.03 14.42 -3.84
N PHE A 74 12.65 13.46 -4.53
CA PHE A 74 12.02 12.20 -4.90
C PHE A 74 11.67 11.37 -3.66
N PHE A 75 12.61 11.28 -2.71
CA PHE A 75 12.46 10.50 -1.48
C PHE A 75 11.78 11.26 -0.32
N GLY A 76 11.41 12.52 -0.52
CA GLY A 76 10.75 13.34 0.51
C GLY A 76 11.67 13.81 1.65
N LEU A 77 12.99 13.84 1.41
CA LEU A 77 14.00 14.36 2.33
C LEU A 77 14.04 15.89 2.31
N GLU A 78 14.75 16.49 3.27
CA GLU A 78 15.05 17.92 3.22
C GLU A 78 15.90 18.26 1.98
N VAL A 79 15.44 19.18 1.15
CA VAL A 79 16.05 19.50 -0.15
C VAL A 79 17.21 20.48 0.05
N THR A 80 18.36 19.98 0.51
CA THR A 80 19.56 20.77 0.81
C THR A 80 20.51 20.88 -0.38
N GLY A 81 20.51 19.89 -1.27
CA GLY A 81 21.50 19.72 -2.35
C GLY A 81 22.90 19.40 -1.84
N LYS A 82 23.02 18.97 -0.59
CA LYS A 82 24.25 18.51 0.05
C LYS A 82 24.10 17.04 0.40
N LEU A 83 25.22 16.33 0.45
CA LEU A 83 25.23 15.00 1.04
C LEU A 83 25.23 15.19 2.55
N ASP A 84 24.09 14.90 3.18
CA ASP A 84 23.92 14.80 4.64
C ASP A 84 23.75 13.33 5.03
N GLU A 85 23.80 13.05 6.34
CA GLU A 85 23.79 11.68 6.88
C GLU A 85 22.53 10.91 6.45
N GLU A 86 21.35 11.53 6.55
CA GLU A 86 20.08 10.92 6.13
C GLU A 86 20.06 10.60 4.62
N THR A 87 20.55 11.51 3.78
CA THR A 87 20.67 11.27 2.33
C THR A 87 21.63 10.10 2.05
N TYR A 88 22.77 10.05 2.74
CA TYR A 88 23.77 9.00 2.53
C TYR A 88 23.27 7.63 3.00
N GLU A 89 22.65 7.54 4.18
CA GLU A 89 22.04 6.32 4.69
C GLU A 89 20.95 5.80 3.75
N LEU A 90 20.14 6.68 3.15
CA LEU A 90 19.13 6.28 2.18
C LEU A 90 19.76 5.71 0.90
N MET A 91 20.84 6.33 0.39
CA MET A 91 21.56 5.83 -0.78
C MET A 91 22.16 4.44 -0.58
N GLN A 92 22.48 4.06 0.65
CA GLN A 92 23.02 2.74 0.98
C GLN A 92 21.97 1.63 1.07
N LYS A 93 20.68 1.98 1.10
CA LYS A 93 19.61 0.98 1.21
C LYS A 93 19.49 0.16 -0.08
N PRO A 94 19.24 -1.15 0.02
CA PRO A 94 19.04 -2.01 -1.15
C PRO A 94 17.82 -1.56 -1.95
N ARG A 95 17.93 -1.57 -3.27
CA ARG A 95 16.96 -0.96 -4.17
C ARG A 95 16.89 -1.63 -5.55
N CYS A 96 15.89 -1.24 -6.33
CA CYS A 96 15.81 -1.53 -7.77
C CYS A 96 16.89 -0.76 -8.57
N GLY A 97 17.47 -1.42 -9.57
CA GLY A 97 18.50 -0.87 -10.47
C GLY A 97 18.01 0.16 -11.48
N VAL A 98 16.70 0.28 -11.69
CA VAL A 98 16.10 1.23 -12.64
C VAL A 98 16.33 2.69 -12.17
N PRO A 99 16.56 3.65 -13.08
CA PRO A 99 16.68 5.07 -12.70
C PRO A 99 15.38 5.68 -12.15
N ASP A 100 15.49 6.60 -11.20
CA ASP A 100 14.33 7.31 -10.60
C ASP A 100 13.86 8.49 -11.45
N VAL A 101 14.75 9.02 -12.30
CA VAL A 101 14.46 10.11 -13.23
C VAL A 101 15.14 9.87 -14.58
N GLY A 102 14.44 10.13 -15.69
CA GLY A 102 14.97 9.96 -17.06
C GLY A 102 14.16 8.95 -17.90
N GLU A 103 14.31 9.04 -19.24
CA GLU A 103 13.63 8.34 -20.37
C GLU A 103 12.19 7.81 -20.25
N TYR A 104 11.47 8.24 -19.22
CA TYR A 104 10.03 8.23 -19.16
C TYR A 104 9.43 9.62 -19.41
N ASN A 105 10.27 10.66 -19.43
CA ASN A 105 9.83 12.05 -19.37
C ASN A 105 10.35 12.91 -20.53
N PHE A 106 9.90 12.62 -21.77
CA PHE A 106 9.93 13.57 -22.91
C PHE A 106 8.86 13.25 -23.99
N PHE A 107 7.61 12.95 -23.57
CA PHE A 107 6.35 12.79 -24.37
C PHE A 107 6.30 11.69 -25.48
N PRO A 108 5.10 11.30 -25.97
CA PRO A 108 3.99 10.59 -25.34
C PRO A 108 4.08 9.09 -25.69
N ARG A 109 4.84 8.30 -24.94
CA ARG A 109 4.69 6.84 -24.99
C ARG A 109 4.29 6.40 -23.61
N LYS A 110 3.00 6.17 -23.39
CA LYS A 110 2.57 5.22 -22.37
C LYS A 110 3.23 3.90 -22.77
N LEU A 111 4.42 3.63 -22.26
CA LEU A 111 5.18 2.41 -22.54
C LEU A 111 4.32 1.27 -22.01
N LYS A 112 3.57 0.64 -22.90
CA LYS A 112 2.59 -0.38 -22.55
C LYS A 112 2.53 -1.41 -23.64
N TRP A 113 2.25 -2.64 -23.25
CA TRP A 113 1.97 -3.69 -24.20
C TRP A 113 0.70 -3.38 -25.00
N SER A 114 0.73 -3.64 -26.31
CA SER A 114 -0.44 -3.50 -27.18
C SER A 114 -1.46 -4.63 -27.01
N LYS A 115 -1.06 -5.70 -26.32
CA LYS A 115 -1.85 -6.90 -26.03
C LYS A 115 -1.94 -7.14 -24.53
N THR A 116 -2.98 -7.85 -24.10
CA THR A 116 -3.21 -8.19 -22.69
C THR A 116 -2.78 -9.61 -22.31
N ASN A 117 -2.72 -10.52 -23.28
CA ASN A 117 -2.16 -11.85 -23.08
C ASN A 117 -0.65 -11.80 -23.32
N LEU A 118 0.11 -11.78 -22.24
CA LEU A 118 1.56 -11.74 -22.23
C LEU A 118 2.12 -13.13 -21.91
N THR A 119 3.26 -13.44 -22.50
CA THR A 119 4.00 -14.66 -22.23
C THR A 119 5.25 -14.34 -21.44
N TYR A 120 5.62 -15.22 -20.51
CA TYR A 120 6.89 -15.11 -19.80
C TYR A 120 7.68 -16.41 -19.82
N ARG A 121 9.00 -16.31 -19.72
CA ARG A 121 9.90 -17.47 -19.68
C ARG A 121 11.00 -17.26 -18.65
N ILE A 122 11.18 -18.27 -17.81
CA ILE A 122 12.30 -18.35 -16.88
C ILE A 122 13.47 -19.02 -17.60
N MET A 123 14.57 -18.31 -17.76
CA MET A 123 15.74 -18.73 -18.54
C MET A 123 16.71 -19.59 -17.74
N ASN A 124 16.95 -19.19 -16.49
CA ASN A 124 17.75 -19.91 -15.50
C ASN A 124 17.15 -19.68 -14.09
N TYR A 125 17.77 -20.29 -13.08
CA TYR A 125 17.30 -20.28 -11.71
C TYR A 125 18.47 -20.05 -10.77
N THR A 126 18.25 -19.24 -9.73
CA THR A 126 19.17 -19.12 -8.58
C THR A 126 19.34 -20.47 -7.87
N SER A 127 20.50 -20.66 -7.23
CA SER A 127 20.80 -21.82 -6.39
C SER A 127 20.18 -21.77 -5.00
N ASP A 128 19.73 -20.60 -4.55
CA ASP A 128 19.30 -20.37 -3.17
C ASP A 128 17.92 -20.97 -2.86
N LEU A 129 17.08 -21.06 -3.89
CA LEU A 129 15.71 -21.53 -3.81
C LEU A 129 15.50 -22.75 -4.72
N ARG A 130 14.60 -23.65 -4.32
CA ARG A 130 14.18 -24.73 -5.22
C ARG A 130 13.47 -24.11 -6.42
N ARG A 131 13.61 -24.71 -7.60
CA ARG A 131 12.91 -24.25 -8.82
C ARG A 131 11.41 -24.06 -8.63
N ALA A 132 10.77 -24.93 -7.83
CA ALA A 132 9.35 -24.81 -7.52
C ALA A 132 9.00 -23.59 -6.65
N GLU A 133 9.92 -23.11 -5.81
CA GLU A 133 9.77 -21.89 -5.02
C GLU A 133 9.89 -20.65 -5.90
N VAL A 134 10.88 -20.61 -6.78
CA VAL A 134 11.05 -19.57 -7.81
C VAL A 134 9.82 -19.51 -8.71
N ASP A 135 9.36 -20.65 -9.22
CA ASP A 135 8.15 -20.75 -10.05
C ASP A 135 6.91 -20.20 -9.34
N ARG A 136 6.75 -20.50 -8.04
CA ARG A 136 5.64 -19.97 -7.24
C ARG A 136 5.78 -18.46 -7.00
N ALA A 137 6.98 -17.98 -6.71
CA ALA A 137 7.24 -16.55 -6.48
C ALA A 137 6.87 -15.72 -7.72
N PHE A 138 7.39 -16.09 -8.90
CA PHE A 138 7.09 -15.37 -10.14
C PHE A 138 5.63 -15.49 -10.55
N LYS A 139 5.00 -16.68 -10.40
CA LYS A 139 3.57 -16.83 -10.66
C LYS A 139 2.73 -15.91 -9.76
N LYS A 140 3.11 -15.81 -8.48
CA LYS A 140 2.41 -14.93 -7.52
C LYS A 140 2.66 -13.45 -7.85
N ALA A 141 3.87 -13.08 -8.27
CA ALA A 141 4.21 -11.72 -8.69
C ALA A 141 3.40 -11.29 -9.93
N PHE A 142 3.28 -12.13 -10.96
CA PHE A 142 2.38 -11.81 -12.08
C PHE A 142 0.91 -11.72 -11.65
N LYS A 143 0.51 -12.57 -10.69
CA LYS A 143 -0.86 -12.59 -10.19
C LYS A 143 -1.27 -11.26 -9.55
N VAL A 144 -0.38 -10.56 -8.84
CA VAL A 144 -0.74 -9.26 -8.22
C VAL A 144 -1.20 -8.24 -9.25
N TRP A 145 -0.61 -8.25 -10.45
CA TRP A 145 -0.95 -7.35 -11.55
C TRP A 145 -2.20 -7.82 -12.32
N SER A 146 -2.33 -9.13 -12.58
CA SER A 146 -3.51 -9.67 -13.28
C SER A 146 -4.79 -9.59 -12.44
N ASP A 147 -4.67 -9.56 -11.11
CA ASP A 147 -5.86 -9.49 -10.23
C ASP A 147 -6.59 -8.15 -10.33
N VAL A 148 -5.91 -7.08 -10.77
CA VAL A 148 -6.47 -5.73 -10.87
C VAL A 148 -6.56 -5.20 -12.30
N THR A 149 -6.14 -5.99 -13.31
CA THR A 149 -6.15 -5.61 -14.73
C THR A 149 -6.68 -6.74 -15.63
N PRO A 150 -6.99 -6.47 -16.91
CA PRO A 150 -7.30 -7.51 -17.89
C PRO A 150 -6.07 -8.32 -18.36
N LEU A 151 -4.88 -8.05 -17.80
CA LEU A 151 -3.65 -8.74 -18.20
C LEU A 151 -3.70 -10.21 -17.78
N ASN A 152 -3.15 -11.07 -18.63
CA ASN A 152 -3.02 -12.49 -18.36
C ASN A 152 -1.63 -12.96 -18.77
N PHE A 153 -1.03 -13.79 -17.92
CA PHE A 153 0.36 -14.20 -18.05
C PHE A 153 0.45 -15.70 -18.24
N THR A 154 0.98 -16.12 -19.39
CA THR A 154 1.17 -17.52 -19.72
C THR A 154 2.65 -17.87 -19.75
N ARG A 155 3.06 -18.81 -18.91
CA ARG A 155 4.43 -19.31 -18.94
C ARG A 155 4.67 -20.17 -20.17
N ILE A 156 5.70 -19.86 -20.96
CA ILE A 156 6.22 -20.73 -22.01
C ILE A 156 7.53 -21.39 -21.60
N ARG A 157 7.85 -22.54 -22.19
CA ARG A 157 9.07 -23.33 -21.86
C ARG A 157 10.18 -23.26 -22.91
N SER A 158 9.86 -22.77 -24.10
CA SER A 158 10.77 -22.69 -25.25
C SER A 158 10.39 -21.50 -26.12
N GLY A 159 11.35 -20.98 -26.90
CA GLY A 159 11.16 -19.79 -27.72
C GLY A 159 11.38 -18.49 -26.95
N VAL A 160 11.08 -17.37 -27.60
CA VAL A 160 11.17 -16.02 -27.02
C VAL A 160 9.80 -15.63 -26.47
N ALA A 161 9.75 -15.18 -25.22
CA ALA A 161 8.54 -14.69 -24.56
C ALA A 161 8.47 -13.16 -24.64
N ASP A 162 7.37 -12.57 -24.17
CA ASP A 162 7.27 -11.12 -24.01
C ASP A 162 8.10 -10.61 -22.82
N ILE A 163 8.29 -11.47 -21.81
CA ILE A 163 9.06 -11.17 -20.60
C ILE A 163 10.02 -12.34 -20.35
N MET A 164 11.31 -12.14 -20.61
CA MET A 164 12.35 -13.11 -20.28
C MET A 164 12.90 -12.80 -18.89
N ILE A 165 12.98 -13.83 -18.05
CA ILE A 165 13.40 -13.71 -16.66
C ILE A 165 14.68 -14.49 -16.45
N SER A 166 15.73 -13.83 -15.98
CA SER A 166 17.01 -14.47 -15.68
C SER A 166 17.66 -13.95 -14.39
N PHE A 167 18.52 -14.80 -13.84
CA PHE A 167 19.45 -14.46 -12.78
C PHE A 167 20.83 -14.24 -13.40
N GLY A 168 21.54 -13.18 -13.01
CA GLY A 168 22.86 -12.85 -13.54
C GLY A 168 23.73 -12.21 -12.46
N THR A 169 25.04 -12.18 -12.65
CA THR A 169 25.96 -11.52 -11.72
C THR A 169 26.70 -10.43 -12.46
N LYS A 170 26.85 -9.25 -11.85
CA LYS A 170 27.61 -8.11 -12.41
C LYS A 170 27.28 -7.87 -13.89
N GLU A 171 28.25 -7.96 -14.79
CA GLU A 171 28.00 -7.86 -16.24
C GLU A 171 27.29 -9.12 -16.76
N HIS A 172 26.05 -8.95 -17.20
CA HIS A 172 25.17 -10.04 -17.61
C HIS A 172 24.56 -9.87 -19.01
N GLY A 173 25.15 -9.01 -19.85
CA GLY A 173 24.91 -9.00 -21.30
C GLY A 173 23.93 -7.96 -21.82
N ASP A 174 23.48 -7.03 -20.97
CA ASP A 174 22.55 -5.96 -21.31
C ASP A 174 23.13 -4.53 -21.12
N PHE A 175 24.42 -4.43 -20.80
CA PHE A 175 25.16 -3.18 -20.51
C PHE A 175 24.79 -2.47 -19.19
N TYR A 176 23.96 -3.09 -18.34
CA TYR A 176 23.61 -2.58 -17.02
C TYR A 176 24.13 -3.54 -15.94
N PRO A 177 25.43 -3.51 -15.60
CA PRO A 177 25.99 -4.47 -14.67
C PRO A 177 25.47 -4.27 -13.24
N PHE A 178 25.21 -5.37 -12.53
CA PHE A 178 24.98 -5.36 -11.08
C PHE A 178 26.26 -5.03 -10.30
N ASP A 179 26.10 -4.69 -9.01
CA ASP A 179 27.19 -4.28 -8.11
C ASP A 179 27.66 -5.38 -7.14
N GLY A 180 27.03 -6.55 -7.14
CA GLY A 180 27.33 -7.66 -6.25
C GLY A 180 26.39 -7.69 -5.05
N PRO A 181 26.78 -8.27 -3.91
CA PRO A 181 25.85 -8.43 -2.79
C PRO A 181 25.37 -7.10 -2.19
N SER A 182 24.07 -7.01 -1.92
CA SER A 182 23.34 -5.80 -1.54
C SER A 182 23.38 -4.72 -2.63
N GLY A 183 22.74 -3.56 -2.39
CA GLY A 183 22.72 -2.47 -3.37
C GLY A 183 21.64 -2.71 -4.42
N LEU A 184 22.02 -3.12 -5.64
CA LEU A 184 21.08 -3.32 -6.75
C LEU A 184 20.56 -4.76 -6.79
N LEU A 185 19.30 -4.95 -6.37
CA LEU A 185 18.73 -6.29 -6.25
C LEU A 185 18.33 -6.91 -7.59
N ALA A 186 17.79 -6.08 -8.48
CA ALA A 186 17.22 -6.48 -9.76
C ALA A 186 16.98 -5.24 -10.63
N HIS A 187 16.71 -5.44 -11.91
CA HIS A 187 16.12 -4.43 -12.79
C HIS A 187 15.24 -5.07 -13.85
N ALA A 188 14.40 -4.27 -14.50
CA ALA A 188 13.64 -4.68 -15.66
C ALA A 188 13.52 -3.57 -16.71
N PHE A 189 13.33 -3.99 -17.96
CA PHE A 189 13.12 -3.08 -19.08
C PHE A 189 11.63 -2.81 -19.30
N PRO A 190 11.26 -1.62 -19.78
CA PRO A 190 9.89 -1.31 -20.13
C PRO A 190 9.38 -2.16 -21.30
N PRO A 191 8.05 -2.22 -21.52
CA PRO A 191 7.46 -2.87 -22.68
C PRO A 191 8.09 -2.43 -24.00
N GLY A 192 8.54 -3.39 -24.81
CA GLY A 192 9.22 -3.10 -26.07
C GLY A 192 9.67 -4.36 -26.81
N PRO A 193 10.27 -4.19 -28.00
CA PRO A 193 10.93 -5.29 -28.70
C PRO A 193 12.25 -5.69 -28.02
N ASP A 194 12.82 -6.81 -28.45
CA ASP A 194 14.12 -7.33 -28.02
C ASP A 194 14.20 -7.56 -26.50
N TYR A 195 14.91 -6.70 -25.76
CA TYR A 195 15.00 -6.77 -24.30
C TYR A 195 13.78 -6.18 -23.58
N GLY A 196 12.85 -5.57 -24.32
CA GLY A 196 11.71 -4.89 -23.71
C GLY A 196 10.82 -5.86 -22.93
N GLY A 197 10.63 -5.58 -21.64
CA GLY A 197 9.92 -6.44 -20.71
C GLY A 197 10.79 -7.41 -19.93
N ASP A 198 12.06 -7.60 -20.29
CA ASP A 198 12.93 -8.55 -19.61
C ASP A 198 13.25 -8.08 -18.19
N ALA A 199 13.34 -9.04 -17.26
CA ALA A 199 13.62 -8.80 -15.85
C ALA A 199 14.81 -9.63 -15.40
N HIS A 200 15.82 -8.96 -14.84
CA HIS A 200 17.08 -9.54 -14.39
C HIS A 200 17.21 -9.39 -12.87
N PHE A 201 17.59 -10.47 -12.21
CA PHE A 201 17.77 -10.55 -10.76
C PHE A 201 19.25 -10.81 -10.46
N ASP A 202 19.84 -10.08 -9.50
CA ASP A 202 21.24 -10.30 -9.16
C ASP A 202 21.41 -11.63 -8.41
N ASP A 203 22.17 -12.56 -8.98
CA ASP A 203 22.44 -13.89 -8.43
C ASP A 203 23.57 -13.86 -7.37
N ASP A 204 24.22 -12.70 -7.15
CA ASP A 204 25.10 -12.47 -6.01
C ASP A 204 24.30 -12.20 -4.70
N GLU A 205 22.98 -12.01 -4.79
CA GLU A 205 22.08 -11.80 -3.65
C GLU A 205 21.57 -13.08 -3.02
N ALA A 206 21.31 -13.03 -1.71
CA ALA A 206 20.71 -14.15 -0.97
C ALA A 206 19.17 -14.18 -1.15
N TRP A 207 18.69 -14.90 -2.16
CA TRP A 207 17.26 -15.00 -2.46
C TRP A 207 16.51 -15.89 -1.47
N SER A 208 15.38 -15.41 -0.97
CA SER A 208 14.56 -16.11 0.02
C SER A 208 13.07 -16.03 -0.28
N ASP A 209 12.29 -16.90 0.34
CA ASP A 209 10.82 -16.85 0.34
C ASP A 209 10.26 -16.18 1.62
N ASP A 210 11.13 -15.70 2.51
CA ASP A 210 10.81 -15.07 3.79
C ASP A 210 11.64 -13.80 4.02
N SER A 211 12.08 -13.53 5.25
CA SER A 211 12.83 -12.34 5.66
C SER A 211 14.32 -12.59 5.88
N ARG A 212 14.85 -13.79 5.62
CA ARG A 212 16.26 -14.14 5.88
C ARG A 212 17.24 -13.57 4.85
N GLY A 213 16.71 -13.02 3.75
CA GLY A 213 17.44 -12.31 2.72
C GLY A 213 16.45 -11.41 1.96
N TYR A 214 16.61 -11.33 0.64
CA TYR A 214 15.68 -10.60 -0.21
C TYR A 214 14.53 -11.51 -0.66
N ASN A 215 13.30 -11.05 -0.48
CA ASN A 215 12.13 -11.84 -0.80
C ASN A 215 11.89 -11.81 -2.32
N LEU A 216 12.14 -12.95 -2.99
CA LEU A 216 12.06 -13.03 -4.45
C LEU A 216 10.67 -12.64 -4.99
N PHE A 217 9.60 -12.92 -4.25
CA PHE A 217 8.25 -12.52 -4.66
C PHE A 217 8.07 -11.01 -4.68
N LEU A 218 8.55 -10.30 -3.64
CA LEU A 218 8.39 -8.84 -3.56
C LEU A 218 9.21 -8.13 -4.63
N VAL A 219 10.49 -8.51 -4.79
CA VAL A 219 11.36 -7.93 -5.81
C VAL A 219 10.80 -8.22 -7.21
N ALA A 220 10.38 -9.48 -7.47
CA ALA A 220 9.80 -9.80 -8.78
C ALA A 220 8.47 -9.06 -9.05
N ALA A 221 7.64 -8.85 -8.03
CA ALA A 221 6.41 -8.09 -8.21
C ALA A 221 6.71 -6.65 -8.63
N HIS A 222 7.72 -6.02 -8.02
CA HIS A 222 8.23 -4.69 -8.39
C HIS A 222 8.78 -4.68 -9.84
N GLU A 223 9.72 -5.56 -10.16
CA GLU A 223 10.33 -5.60 -11.51
C GLU A 223 9.32 -5.90 -12.62
N PHE A 224 8.30 -6.71 -12.34
CA PHE A 224 7.22 -6.94 -13.29
C PHE A 224 6.34 -5.71 -13.48
N GLY A 225 6.26 -4.80 -12.51
CA GLY A 225 5.64 -3.49 -12.72
C GLY A 225 6.36 -2.69 -13.79
N HIS A 226 7.70 -2.65 -13.76
CA HIS A 226 8.51 -2.07 -14.84
C HIS A 226 8.33 -2.79 -16.17
N SER A 227 8.33 -4.13 -16.16
CA SER A 227 8.07 -4.95 -17.35
C SER A 227 6.70 -4.67 -17.99
N LEU A 228 5.77 -4.12 -17.20
CA LEU A 228 4.44 -3.69 -17.62
C LEU A 228 4.36 -2.19 -17.92
N GLY A 229 5.41 -1.42 -17.68
CA GLY A 229 5.53 -0.02 -18.05
C GLY A 229 5.29 0.98 -16.93
N LEU A 230 5.29 0.52 -15.67
CA LEU A 230 5.26 1.42 -14.51
C LEU A 230 6.65 1.98 -14.23
N GLU A 231 6.65 3.21 -13.72
CA GLU A 231 7.82 3.90 -13.19
C GLU A 231 7.92 3.69 -11.69
N HIS A 232 9.05 4.12 -11.12
CA HIS A 232 9.15 4.22 -9.67
C HIS A 232 8.14 5.22 -9.10
N SER A 233 7.49 4.83 -8.01
CA SER A 233 6.64 5.70 -7.23
C SER A 233 7.44 6.52 -6.22
N ARG A 234 6.90 7.68 -5.86
CA ARG A 234 7.38 8.51 -4.74
C ARG A 234 6.69 8.17 -3.42
N ASP A 235 5.66 7.32 -3.44
CA ASP A 235 4.97 6.88 -2.24
C ASP A 235 5.78 5.76 -1.55
N PRO A 236 6.30 5.95 -0.32
CA PRO A 236 7.04 4.91 0.40
C PRO A 236 6.22 3.65 0.72
N GLY A 237 4.89 3.72 0.61
CA GLY A 237 3.98 2.60 0.78
C GLY A 237 3.69 1.81 -0.51
N ALA A 238 4.12 2.31 -1.67
CA ALA A 238 3.92 1.65 -2.96
C ALA A 238 4.88 0.48 -3.16
N LEU A 239 4.43 -0.55 -3.88
CA LEU A 239 5.29 -1.63 -4.35
C LEU A 239 6.36 -1.08 -5.30
N MET A 240 6.00 -0.15 -6.18
CA MET A 240 6.90 0.51 -7.12
C MET A 240 7.83 1.55 -6.47
N PHE A 241 7.88 1.66 -5.13
CA PHE A 241 8.90 2.47 -4.47
C PHE A 241 10.30 1.85 -4.66
N PRO A 242 11.35 2.63 -4.99
CA PRO A 242 12.65 2.05 -5.38
C PRO A 242 13.36 1.26 -4.28
N ILE A 243 13.18 1.67 -3.01
CA ILE A 243 13.89 1.05 -1.88
C ILE A 243 13.17 -0.22 -1.44
N TYR A 244 13.93 -1.32 -1.36
CA TYR A 244 13.38 -2.59 -0.91
C TYR A 244 12.89 -2.50 0.54
N THR A 245 11.63 -2.85 0.74
CA THR A 245 11.01 -2.97 2.05
C THR A 245 10.32 -4.32 2.17
N TYR A 246 10.69 -5.10 3.18
CA TYR A 246 10.03 -6.37 3.46
C TYR A 246 8.72 -6.14 4.24
N THR A 247 7.59 -6.57 3.67
CA THR A 247 6.25 -6.34 4.24
C THR A 247 5.57 -7.58 4.85
N GLY A 248 6.25 -8.73 4.96
CA GLY A 248 5.76 -9.91 5.71
C GLY A 248 4.81 -10.88 4.96
N LYS A 249 4.47 -12.03 5.59
CA LYS A 249 3.49 -13.06 5.12
C LYS A 249 2.18 -12.88 5.93
N THR A 250 0.93 -12.97 5.45
CA THR A 250 0.25 -13.57 4.28
C THR A 250 -0.75 -12.57 3.68
N GLY A 251 -1.12 -12.71 2.40
CA GLY A 251 -2.16 -11.89 1.78
C GLY A 251 -1.68 -10.52 1.27
N PHE A 252 -0.50 -10.47 0.62
CA PHE A 252 -0.03 -9.26 -0.05
C PHE A 252 -1.11 -8.70 -0.99
N VAL A 253 -1.53 -7.47 -0.72
CA VAL A 253 -2.44 -6.69 -1.56
C VAL A 253 -1.62 -5.58 -2.19
N LEU A 254 -1.80 -5.40 -3.50
CA LEU A 254 -1.13 -4.35 -4.24
C LEU A 254 -1.60 -2.97 -3.72
N PRO A 255 -0.69 -2.06 -3.31
CA PRO A 255 -1.05 -0.73 -2.85
C PRO A 255 -1.78 0.12 -3.91
N ASP A 256 -2.53 1.12 -3.44
CA ASP A 256 -3.41 1.92 -4.29
C ASP A 256 -2.72 2.73 -5.37
N ASP A 257 -1.53 3.24 -5.06
CA ASP A 257 -0.72 3.97 -6.02
C ASP A 257 -0.39 3.07 -7.23
N ASP A 258 0.04 1.84 -6.96
CA ASP A 258 0.36 0.84 -7.98
C ASP A 258 -0.88 0.37 -8.76
N VAL A 259 -2.02 0.17 -8.06
CA VAL A 259 -3.30 -0.19 -8.70
C VAL A 259 -3.75 0.89 -9.66
N GLN A 260 -3.66 2.16 -9.25
CA GLN A 260 -4.04 3.29 -10.11
C GLN A 260 -3.11 3.39 -11.32
N GLY A 261 -1.78 3.30 -11.10
CA GLY A 261 -0.79 3.35 -12.17
C GLY A 261 -1.02 2.27 -13.22
N ILE A 262 -1.20 1.01 -12.80
CA ILE A 262 -1.36 -0.10 -13.75
C ILE A 262 -2.70 -0.04 -14.49
N GLN A 263 -3.77 0.38 -13.80
CA GLN A 263 -5.08 0.54 -14.41
C GLN A 263 -5.15 1.73 -15.37
N GLU A 264 -4.30 2.74 -15.20
CA GLU A 264 -4.18 3.82 -16.20
C GLU A 264 -3.61 3.30 -17.54
N LEU A 265 -2.75 2.28 -17.50
CA LEU A 265 -2.16 1.69 -18.70
C LEU A 265 -3.08 0.66 -19.38
N TYR A 266 -3.65 -0.26 -18.58
CA TYR A 266 -4.33 -1.46 -19.06
C TYR A 266 -5.82 -1.52 -18.78
N GLY A 267 -6.36 -0.54 -18.04
CA GLY A 267 -7.73 -0.56 -17.56
C GLY A 267 -7.93 -1.52 -16.39
N LYS A 268 -9.16 -1.55 -15.86
CA LYS A 268 -9.57 -2.43 -14.77
C LYS A 268 -9.91 -3.81 -15.32
N SER A 269 -9.61 -4.86 -14.55
CA SER A 269 -10.04 -6.22 -14.90
C SER A 269 -11.56 -6.26 -15.14
N VAL A 270 -11.98 -6.71 -16.32
CA VAL A 270 -13.39 -7.03 -16.61
C VAL A 270 -13.62 -8.49 -16.20
N GLN A 271 -13.43 -8.79 -14.92
CA GLN A 271 -14.09 -9.95 -14.35
C GLN A 271 -15.55 -9.53 -14.19
N TYR A 272 -16.47 -10.24 -14.85
CA TYR A 272 -17.91 -10.23 -14.53
C TYR A 272 -18.15 -10.85 -13.15
N ILE A 273 -17.38 -10.42 -12.16
CA ILE A 273 -17.83 -10.40 -10.79
C ILE A 273 -18.60 -9.08 -10.75
N ILE A 274 -19.90 -9.15 -10.48
CA ILE A 274 -20.66 -7.98 -10.06
C ILE A 274 -20.06 -7.62 -8.70
N TYR A 275 -18.87 -7.03 -8.68
CA TYR A 275 -18.34 -6.43 -7.49
C TYR A 275 -19.27 -5.25 -7.22
N ILE A 276 -20.13 -5.42 -6.24
CA ILE A 276 -20.77 -4.29 -5.60
C ILE A 276 -19.67 -3.75 -4.68
N TYR A 277 -18.63 -3.13 -5.27
CA TYR A 277 -17.71 -2.23 -4.56
C TYR A 277 -18.50 -0.97 -4.14
N SER A 278 -19.57 -1.16 -3.38
CA SER A 278 -20.26 -0.07 -2.74
C SER A 278 -20.13 -0.32 -1.25
N ALA A 279 -19.49 0.63 -0.58
CA ALA A 279 -20.12 1.11 0.63
C ALA A 279 -21.59 1.36 0.26
N ILE A 280 -22.51 0.50 0.71
CA ILE A 280 -23.95 0.78 0.59
C ILE A 280 -24.23 1.90 1.59
N ILE A 281 -23.81 3.12 1.24
CA ILE A 281 -24.12 4.31 2.00
C ILE A 281 -25.54 4.65 1.62
N THR A 282 -26.47 4.16 2.41
CA THR A 282 -27.87 4.46 2.16
C THR A 282 -28.16 5.89 2.56
N CYS A 283 -28.76 6.67 1.66
CA CYS A 283 -29.29 7.99 1.99
C CYS A 283 -30.80 8.00 1.75
N TYR A 284 -31.48 8.86 2.49
CA TYR A 284 -32.91 9.09 2.30
C TYR A 284 -33.09 10.33 1.44
N ARG A 285 -33.92 10.20 0.39
CA ARG A 285 -34.45 11.37 -0.32
C ARG A 285 -35.97 11.37 -0.21
N TYR A 286 -36.52 12.55 0.00
CA TYR A 286 -37.95 12.82 -0.10
C TYR A 286 -38.29 13.02 -1.57
N THR A 287 -39.03 12.09 -2.17
CA THR A 287 -39.34 12.12 -3.59
C THR A 287 -40.63 12.90 -3.86
N ALA A 288 -40.83 13.35 -5.12
CA ALA A 288 -41.94 14.22 -5.51
C ALA A 288 -43.34 13.60 -5.31
N ASP A 289 -43.40 12.29 -5.08
CA ASP A 289 -44.58 11.49 -4.70
C ASP A 289 -44.88 11.50 -3.18
N ALA A 290 -44.19 12.34 -2.41
CA ALA A 290 -44.35 12.51 -0.97
C ALA A 290 -44.01 11.25 -0.14
N GLN A 291 -43.11 10.39 -0.63
CA GLN A 291 -42.63 9.20 0.09
C GLN A 291 -41.11 9.27 0.37
N TRP A 292 -40.69 8.67 1.48
CA TRP A 292 -39.26 8.50 1.78
C TRP A 292 -38.74 7.25 1.08
N GLN A 293 -37.83 7.43 0.14
CA GLN A 293 -37.19 6.33 -0.58
C GLN A 293 -35.73 6.19 -0.14
N GLN A 294 -35.28 4.95 0.02
CA GLN A 294 -33.89 4.65 0.34
C GLN A 294 -33.12 4.41 -0.96
N PHE A 295 -32.11 5.26 -1.16
CA PHE A 295 -31.15 5.14 -2.23
C PHE A 295 -29.85 4.61 -1.65
N PHE A 296 -29.04 3.97 -2.48
CA PHE A 296 -27.65 3.69 -2.15
C PHE A 296 -26.74 4.25 -3.22
N TRP A 297 -25.58 4.71 -2.78
CA TRP A 297 -24.52 5.09 -3.70
C TRP A 297 -23.78 3.85 -4.13
N ARG A 298 -23.64 3.68 -5.45
CA ARG A 298 -22.85 2.62 -6.06
C ARG A 298 -21.63 3.24 -6.71
N LEU A 299 -20.45 2.83 -6.27
CA LEU A 299 -19.22 3.10 -7.01
C LEU A 299 -19.04 1.96 -8.00
N HIS A 300 -19.35 2.22 -9.27
CA HIS A 300 -19.14 1.24 -10.33
C HIS A 300 -17.71 1.36 -10.85
N PRO A 301 -16.96 0.26 -11.01
CA PRO A 301 -15.58 0.33 -11.50
C PRO A 301 -15.41 1.07 -12.83
N GLN A 302 -16.44 1.07 -13.68
CA GLN A 302 -16.42 1.73 -15.00
C GLN A 302 -17.01 3.14 -15.00
N MET A 303 -17.51 3.65 -13.88
CA MET A 303 -18.05 5.00 -13.77
C MET A 303 -17.10 5.86 -12.92
N VAL A 304 -16.82 7.09 -13.38
CA VAL A 304 -15.96 8.04 -12.68
C VAL A 304 -16.64 8.59 -11.43
N GLU A 305 -17.98 8.64 -11.46
CA GLU A 305 -18.82 9.21 -10.40
C GLU A 305 -19.62 8.12 -9.68
N ALA A 306 -19.90 8.36 -8.40
CA ALA A 306 -20.82 7.52 -7.65
C ALA A 306 -22.23 7.67 -8.23
N GLU A 307 -22.89 6.56 -8.55
CA GLU A 307 -24.26 6.58 -9.02
C GLU A 307 -25.22 6.45 -7.84
N LEU A 308 -26.19 7.35 -7.73
CA LEU A 308 -27.25 7.22 -6.75
C LEU A 308 -28.39 6.39 -7.34
N VAL A 309 -28.58 5.18 -6.81
CA VAL A 309 -29.58 4.24 -7.32
C VAL A 309 -30.62 3.91 -6.26
N LEU A 310 -31.86 3.74 -6.71
CA LEU A 310 -32.97 3.35 -5.84
C LEU A 310 -32.83 1.88 -5.45
N LEU A 311 -32.82 1.56 -4.15
CA LEU A 311 -32.66 0.19 -3.66
C LEU A 311 -33.69 -0.77 -4.28
N LYS A 312 -34.94 -0.31 -4.35
CA LYS A 312 -36.07 -1.07 -4.88
C LYS A 312 -36.01 -1.35 -6.38
N SER A 313 -35.17 -0.65 -7.14
CA SER A 313 -34.94 -0.95 -8.56
C SER A 313 -34.15 -2.24 -8.75
N PHE A 314 -33.32 -2.60 -7.76
CA PHE A 314 -32.49 -3.80 -7.79
C PHE A 314 -33.15 -4.95 -7.01
N TRP A 315 -33.67 -4.65 -5.82
CA TRP A 315 -34.28 -5.65 -4.95
C TRP A 315 -35.66 -5.17 -4.44
N PRO A 316 -36.72 -5.35 -5.24
CA PRO A 316 -38.08 -4.92 -4.90
C PRO A 316 -38.61 -5.54 -3.60
N GLU A 317 -38.13 -6.73 -3.24
CA GLU A 317 -38.59 -7.53 -2.09
C GLU A 317 -37.93 -7.12 -0.76
N LEU A 318 -36.85 -6.33 -0.78
CA LEU A 318 -36.21 -5.86 0.45
C LEU A 318 -37.06 -4.86 1.23
N PRO A 319 -36.88 -4.71 2.55
CA PRO A 319 -37.51 -3.63 3.29
C PRO A 319 -37.17 -2.24 2.73
N ASN A 320 -38.07 -1.27 2.88
CA ASN A 320 -37.85 0.12 2.45
C ASN A 320 -36.68 0.81 3.19
N LYS A 321 -36.24 0.23 4.31
CA LYS A 321 -35.14 0.74 5.12
C LYS A 321 -34.24 -0.42 5.54
N ILE A 322 -32.98 -0.32 5.20
CA ILE A 322 -31.87 -1.15 5.68
C ILE A 322 -31.10 -0.37 6.75
N ASP A 323 -30.60 -1.08 7.76
CA ASP A 323 -29.87 -0.52 8.89
C ASP A 323 -28.34 -0.68 8.70
N ALA A 324 -27.88 -1.80 8.14
CA ALA A 324 -26.48 -2.05 7.81
C ALA A 324 -26.37 -3.00 6.60
N ALA A 325 -25.24 -3.00 5.91
CA ALA A 325 -24.95 -3.97 4.87
C ALA A 325 -23.46 -4.21 4.73
N TYR A 326 -23.06 -5.38 4.23
CA TYR A 326 -21.69 -5.67 3.84
C TYR A 326 -21.66 -6.65 2.67
N GLU A 327 -20.56 -6.69 1.93
CA GLU A 327 -20.29 -7.67 0.88
C GLU A 327 -19.26 -8.68 1.38
N ASN A 328 -19.47 -9.96 1.09
CA ASN A 328 -18.47 -11.02 1.20
C ASN A 328 -18.04 -11.43 -0.21
N PRO A 329 -16.92 -10.89 -0.73
CA PRO A 329 -16.48 -11.17 -2.10
C PRO A 329 -16.03 -12.61 -2.33
N ILE A 330 -15.71 -13.35 -1.27
CA ILE A 330 -15.30 -14.76 -1.38
C ILE A 330 -16.52 -15.65 -1.65
N LYS A 331 -17.65 -15.35 -0.99
CA LYS A 331 -18.92 -16.06 -1.15
C LYS A 331 -19.76 -15.50 -2.31
N ASP A 332 -19.37 -14.35 -2.89
CA ASP A 332 -20.17 -13.60 -3.88
C ASP A 332 -21.56 -13.26 -3.36
N LEU A 333 -21.62 -12.77 -2.11
CA LEU A 333 -22.87 -12.45 -1.42
C LEU A 333 -22.84 -11.04 -0.83
N VAL A 334 -23.96 -10.34 -0.97
CA VAL A 334 -24.24 -9.09 -0.23
C VAL A 334 -25.23 -9.39 0.87
N PHE A 335 -24.89 -9.02 2.10
CA PHE A 335 -25.75 -9.16 3.26
C PHE A 335 -26.36 -7.81 3.64
N MET A 336 -27.68 -7.76 3.79
CA MET A 336 -28.40 -6.56 4.23
C MET A 336 -29.17 -6.82 5.51
N PHE A 337 -29.12 -5.89 6.44
CA PHE A 337 -29.69 -6.02 7.79
C PHE A 337 -30.84 -5.05 7.99
N LYS A 338 -31.96 -5.55 8.53
CA LYS A 338 -33.04 -4.71 9.02
C LYS A 338 -33.62 -5.26 10.31
N GLY A 339 -33.46 -4.51 11.39
CA GLY A 339 -33.86 -4.92 12.72
C GLY A 339 -33.21 -6.26 13.08
N LYS A 340 -34.02 -7.27 13.37
CA LYS A 340 -33.54 -8.62 13.75
C LYS A 340 -33.38 -9.57 12.56
N LYS A 341 -33.47 -9.08 11.32
CA LYS A 341 -33.40 -9.90 10.11
C LYS A 341 -32.20 -9.54 9.25
N VAL A 342 -31.68 -10.54 8.56
CA VAL A 342 -30.64 -10.43 7.53
C VAL A 342 -31.16 -11.04 6.24
N TRP A 343 -30.83 -10.45 5.11
CA TRP A 343 -31.01 -10.98 3.75
C TRP A 343 -29.63 -11.22 3.16
N ALA A 344 -29.44 -12.34 2.47
CA ALA A 344 -28.28 -12.56 1.60
C ALA A 344 -28.74 -12.45 0.15
N LEU A 345 -27.92 -11.81 -0.67
CA LEU A 345 -28.21 -11.49 -2.05
C LEU A 345 -27.06 -12.00 -2.91
N ASN A 346 -27.38 -12.69 -4.01
CA ASN A 346 -26.42 -13.00 -5.07
C ASN A 346 -26.89 -12.26 -6.33
N GLY A 347 -26.15 -11.23 -6.74
CA GLY A 347 -26.59 -10.34 -7.81
C GLY A 347 -27.95 -9.69 -7.51
N TYR A 348 -28.96 -9.99 -8.33
CA TYR A 348 -30.33 -9.46 -8.19
C TYR A 348 -31.24 -10.37 -7.35
N ASP A 349 -30.80 -11.58 -7.03
CA ASP A 349 -31.64 -12.60 -6.40
C ASP A 349 -31.41 -12.64 -4.89
N ILE A 350 -32.50 -12.86 -4.14
CA ILE A 350 -32.42 -13.20 -2.72
C ILE A 350 -32.09 -14.69 -2.61
N VAL A 351 -31.04 -15.01 -1.86
CA VAL A 351 -30.62 -16.40 -1.63
C VAL A 351 -31.75 -17.17 -0.93
N GLU A 352 -31.92 -18.44 -1.31
CA GLU A 352 -32.89 -19.34 -0.68
C GLU A 352 -32.73 -19.37 0.85
N ASP A 353 -33.84 -19.52 1.57
CA ASP A 353 -33.92 -19.48 3.04
C ASP A 353 -33.65 -18.12 3.71
N TYR A 354 -33.49 -17.03 2.94
CA TYR A 354 -33.49 -15.67 3.47
C TYR A 354 -34.88 -14.99 3.38
N PRO A 355 -35.24 -14.10 4.32
CA PRO A 355 -34.40 -13.60 5.41
C PRO A 355 -34.29 -14.52 6.63
N LYS A 356 -33.08 -14.60 7.17
CA LYS A 356 -32.77 -15.25 8.46
C LYS A 356 -32.80 -14.25 9.60
N LYS A 357 -32.80 -14.75 10.84
CA LYS A 357 -32.74 -13.88 12.02
C LYS A 357 -31.30 -13.74 12.51
N ILE A 358 -30.92 -12.54 12.96
CA ILE A 358 -29.53 -12.27 13.37
C ILE A 358 -29.06 -13.15 14.55
N TYR A 359 -29.95 -13.62 15.42
CA TYR A 359 -29.54 -14.53 16.49
C TYR A 359 -29.03 -15.89 15.96
N GLU A 360 -29.43 -16.28 14.74
CA GLU A 360 -28.95 -17.49 14.07
C GLU A 360 -27.49 -17.33 13.63
N MET A 361 -26.99 -16.09 13.52
CA MET A 361 -25.57 -15.76 13.31
C MET A 361 -24.78 -15.66 14.62
N GLY A 362 -25.39 -16.01 15.76
CA GLY A 362 -24.73 -15.98 17.08
C GLY A 362 -24.92 -14.70 17.89
N PHE A 363 -25.74 -13.74 17.44
CA PHE A 363 -26.06 -12.56 18.23
C PHE A 363 -26.99 -12.89 19.43
N PRO A 364 -26.81 -12.24 20.59
CA PRO A 364 -27.78 -12.32 21.68
C PRO A 364 -29.15 -11.79 21.28
N LYS A 365 -30.23 -12.36 21.84
CA LYS A 365 -31.63 -12.03 21.46
C LYS A 365 -32.02 -10.59 21.81
N GLU A 366 -31.26 -9.94 22.70
CA GLU A 366 -31.40 -8.57 23.15
C GLU A 366 -31.01 -7.59 22.04
N ILE A 367 -30.10 -7.98 21.14
CA ILE A 367 -29.69 -7.15 20.01
C ILE A 367 -30.87 -7.00 19.06
N ARG A 368 -31.23 -5.73 18.80
CA ARG A 368 -32.44 -5.38 18.03
C ARG A 368 -32.14 -4.97 16.60
N ARG A 369 -30.91 -4.54 16.32
CA ARG A 369 -30.42 -4.06 15.03
C ARG A 369 -28.90 -4.09 15.00
N ILE A 370 -28.36 -4.09 13.80
CA ILE A 370 -26.94 -3.85 13.50
C ILE A 370 -26.85 -2.43 12.94
N ASP A 371 -25.89 -1.65 13.43
CA ASP A 371 -25.71 -0.25 13.02
C ASP A 371 -24.78 -0.13 11.82
N ALA A 372 -23.72 -0.93 11.78
CA ALA A 372 -22.83 -1.04 10.62
C ALA A 372 -22.19 -2.43 10.56
N ALA A 373 -21.73 -2.83 9.38
CA ALA A 373 -21.06 -4.11 9.16
C ALA A 373 -19.98 -3.97 8.09
N VAL A 374 -18.86 -4.69 8.23
CA VAL A 374 -17.79 -4.71 7.23
C VAL A 374 -17.10 -6.06 7.21
N HIS A 375 -16.87 -6.61 6.02
CA HIS A 375 -16.03 -7.78 5.83
C HIS A 375 -14.58 -7.36 5.60
N ILE A 376 -13.66 -7.98 6.35
CA ILE A 376 -12.22 -7.78 6.25
C ILE A 376 -11.63 -9.03 5.62
N LYS A 377 -11.50 -8.99 4.29
CA LYS A 377 -11.03 -10.11 3.46
C LYS A 377 -9.72 -10.71 3.98
N ASP A 378 -8.77 -9.87 4.37
CA ASP A 378 -7.42 -10.30 4.78
C ASP A 378 -7.42 -11.11 6.09
N MET A 379 -8.42 -10.89 6.94
CA MET A 379 -8.57 -11.60 8.22
C MET A 379 -9.56 -12.77 8.10
N GLY A 380 -10.33 -12.86 7.01
CA GLY A 380 -11.45 -13.80 6.90
C GLY A 380 -12.56 -13.53 7.93
N LYS A 381 -12.66 -12.28 8.40
CA LYS A 381 -13.60 -11.88 9.47
C LYS A 381 -14.60 -10.85 8.98
N THR A 382 -15.77 -10.84 9.59
CA THR A 382 -16.75 -9.77 9.44
C THR A 382 -16.97 -9.08 10.78
N LEU A 383 -16.82 -7.77 10.81
CA LEU A 383 -17.07 -6.96 11.99
C LEU A 383 -18.48 -6.38 11.95
N PHE A 384 -19.19 -6.48 13.07
CA PHE A 384 -20.53 -5.92 13.24
C PHE A 384 -20.56 -4.92 14.38
N PHE A 385 -21.19 -3.77 14.17
CA PHE A 385 -21.24 -2.66 15.14
C PHE A 385 -22.66 -2.50 15.68
N THR A 386 -22.80 -2.40 17.00
CA THR A 386 -24.07 -2.25 17.70
C THR A 386 -23.91 -1.31 18.90
N GLY A 387 -24.46 -0.09 18.83
CA GLY A 387 -24.22 0.95 19.83
C GLY A 387 -22.73 1.26 19.96
N ASN A 388 -22.21 1.20 21.20
CA ASN A 388 -20.79 1.44 21.51
C ASN A 388 -19.91 0.19 21.50
N LYS A 389 -20.41 -0.89 20.90
CA LYS A 389 -19.75 -2.19 20.88
C LYS A 389 -19.61 -2.73 19.47
N TYR A 390 -18.61 -3.55 19.27
CA TYR A 390 -18.47 -4.34 18.04
C TYR A 390 -18.30 -5.83 18.35
N TRP A 391 -18.58 -6.64 17.33
CA TRP A 391 -18.52 -8.09 17.32
C TRP A 391 -17.65 -8.53 16.15
N SER A 392 -16.91 -9.63 16.31
CA SER A 392 -16.16 -10.25 15.23
C SER A 392 -16.73 -11.63 14.92
N TYR A 393 -17.02 -11.87 13.66
CA TYR A 393 -17.60 -13.09 13.14
C TYR A 393 -16.62 -13.76 12.19
N ASP A 394 -16.35 -15.03 12.42
CA ASP A 394 -15.47 -15.83 11.60
C ASP A 394 -16.27 -16.42 10.43
N GLU A 395 -15.91 -16.04 9.19
CA GLU A 395 -16.66 -16.41 8.00
C GLU A 395 -16.38 -17.85 7.52
N GLU A 396 -15.30 -18.47 7.99
CA GLU A 396 -14.91 -19.85 7.63
C GLU A 396 -15.66 -20.87 8.49
N SER A 397 -15.70 -20.65 9.80
CA SER A 397 -16.43 -21.47 10.78
C SER A 397 -17.89 -21.05 10.93
N GLU A 398 -18.26 -19.87 10.45
CA GLU A 398 -19.59 -19.27 10.55
C GLU A 398 -20.07 -19.05 12.00
N VAL A 399 -19.14 -18.69 12.89
CA VAL A 399 -19.40 -18.51 14.33
C VAL A 399 -18.87 -17.16 14.83
N MET A 400 -19.59 -16.58 15.81
CA MET A 400 -19.15 -15.38 16.52
C MET A 400 -17.92 -15.68 17.40
N GLU A 401 -16.86 -14.88 17.29
CA GLU A 401 -15.62 -15.12 18.02
C GLU A 401 -15.79 -14.98 19.55
N ALA A 402 -15.05 -15.81 20.29
CA ALA A 402 -15.04 -15.75 21.75
C ALA A 402 -14.42 -14.43 22.25
N GLY A 403 -14.98 -13.88 23.34
CA GLY A 403 -14.51 -12.62 23.92
C GLY A 403 -15.10 -11.36 23.28
N TYR A 404 -16.13 -11.50 22.46
CA TYR A 404 -16.96 -10.42 21.95
C TYR A 404 -18.32 -10.36 22.67
N PRO A 405 -18.93 -9.18 22.81
CA PRO A 405 -18.56 -7.91 22.18
C PRO A 405 -17.45 -7.15 22.92
N ARG A 406 -16.73 -6.28 22.20
CA ARG A 406 -15.74 -5.34 22.75
C ARG A 406 -16.16 -3.89 22.53
N LEU A 407 -15.58 -2.96 23.30
CA LEU A 407 -15.86 -1.54 23.14
C LEU A 407 -15.17 -0.99 21.89
N ILE A 408 -15.89 -0.14 21.15
CA ILE A 408 -15.36 0.48 19.93
C ILE A 408 -14.17 1.39 20.26
N GLU A 409 -14.30 2.23 21.29
CA GLU A 409 -13.25 3.20 21.65
C GLU A 409 -11.93 2.56 22.09
N GLU A 410 -11.97 1.35 22.65
CA GLU A 410 -10.77 0.62 23.08
C GLU A 410 -9.99 0.03 21.91
N GLU A 411 -10.67 -0.47 20.87
CA GLU A 411 -10.01 -1.06 19.71
C GLU A 411 -9.72 -0.02 18.61
N PHE A 412 -10.69 0.86 18.34
CA PHE A 412 -10.64 1.84 17.26
C PHE A 412 -10.47 3.25 17.83
N ALA A 413 -9.33 3.49 18.48
CA ALA A 413 -9.07 4.76 19.14
C ALA A 413 -9.25 5.96 18.19
N GLY A 414 -10.08 6.92 18.61
CA GLY A 414 -10.29 8.21 17.95
C GLY A 414 -11.49 8.31 17.00
N ILE A 415 -12.19 7.22 16.67
CA ILE A 415 -13.38 7.27 15.79
C ILE A 415 -14.68 7.62 16.55
N GLY A 416 -14.59 7.69 17.87
CA GLY A 416 -15.72 7.85 18.79
C GLY A 416 -16.35 6.52 19.21
N ASP A 417 -17.53 6.60 19.82
CA ASP A 417 -18.24 5.49 20.43
C ASP A 417 -19.34 4.91 19.53
N ARG A 418 -19.44 5.34 18.27
CA ARG A 418 -20.50 4.90 17.37
C ARG A 418 -20.02 4.85 15.92
N VAL A 419 -20.60 3.91 15.18
CA VAL A 419 -20.37 3.75 13.75
C VAL A 419 -21.72 3.70 13.04
N ASP A 420 -21.98 4.69 12.18
CA ASP A 420 -23.20 4.77 11.36
C ASP A 420 -23.08 3.95 10.07
N ALA A 421 -21.87 3.84 9.53
CA ALA A 421 -21.52 2.98 8.42
C ALA A 421 -20.03 2.69 8.45
N VAL A 422 -19.60 1.59 7.85
CA VAL A 422 -18.19 1.29 7.63
C VAL A 422 -18.06 0.52 6.32
N TYR A 423 -16.98 0.78 5.59
CA TYR A 423 -16.56 -0.09 4.49
C TYR A 423 -15.05 -0.28 4.54
N GLN A 424 -14.60 -1.38 3.95
CA GLN A 424 -13.19 -1.64 3.73
C GLN A 424 -12.86 -1.29 2.29
N ARG A 425 -11.76 -0.57 2.10
CA ARG A 425 -11.20 -0.29 0.79
C ARG A 425 -9.69 -0.24 0.94
N ASN A 426 -9.00 -1.04 0.13
CA ASN A 426 -7.56 -0.97 -0.04
C ASN A 426 -6.77 -1.13 1.27
N GLY A 427 -7.23 -2.03 2.15
CA GLY A 427 -6.58 -2.29 3.45
C GLY A 427 -6.94 -1.30 4.57
N TYR A 428 -7.76 -0.28 4.28
CA TYR A 428 -8.23 0.69 5.27
C TYR A 428 -9.72 0.49 5.57
N LEU A 429 -10.10 0.77 6.82
CA LEU A 429 -11.49 0.89 7.22
C LEU A 429 -11.91 2.35 7.19
N TYR A 430 -12.99 2.65 6.50
CA TYR A 430 -13.56 3.99 6.43
C TYR A 430 -14.81 4.03 7.30
N PHE A 431 -14.64 4.50 8.54
CA PHE A 431 -15.73 4.63 9.50
C PHE A 431 -16.49 5.93 9.30
N PHE A 432 -17.82 5.89 9.40
CA PHE A 432 -18.67 7.07 9.43
C PHE A 432 -19.26 7.25 10.81
N ASN A 433 -19.11 8.44 11.36
CA ASN A 433 -19.76 8.85 12.60
C ASN A 433 -20.31 10.27 12.39
N GLY A 434 -21.61 10.35 12.09
CA GLY A 434 -22.28 11.59 11.72
C GLY A 434 -21.65 12.26 10.48
N PRO A 435 -21.20 13.53 10.59
CA PRO A 435 -20.67 14.29 9.45
C PRO A 435 -19.20 13.97 9.12
N LEU A 436 -18.56 13.10 9.90
CA LEU A 436 -17.15 12.77 9.76
C LEU A 436 -16.97 11.35 9.23
N GLN A 437 -15.95 11.20 8.39
CA GLN A 437 -15.41 9.94 7.93
C GLN A 437 -13.98 9.79 8.44
N PHE A 438 -13.64 8.62 8.98
CA PHE A 438 -12.31 8.31 9.50
C PHE A 438 -11.70 7.20 8.68
N GLU A 439 -10.60 7.50 8.00
CA GLU A 439 -9.77 6.49 7.34
C GLU A 439 -8.83 5.88 8.38
N TYR A 440 -9.06 4.62 8.72
CA TYR A 440 -8.40 3.91 9.80
C TYR A 440 -7.53 2.77 9.24
N SER A 441 -6.26 2.76 9.60
CA SER A 441 -5.32 1.70 9.24
C SER A 441 -5.46 0.53 10.20
N ILE A 442 -5.90 -0.62 9.69
CA ILE A 442 -5.99 -1.86 10.49
C ILE A 442 -4.61 -2.35 10.95
N TRP A 443 -3.56 -2.02 10.20
CA TRP A 443 -2.19 -2.45 10.47
C TRP A 443 -1.52 -1.63 11.58
N SER A 444 -1.62 -0.31 11.49
CA SER A 444 -1.01 0.61 12.45
C SER A 444 -1.94 1.02 13.59
N LYS A 445 -3.18 0.51 13.58
CA LYS A 445 -4.22 0.76 14.59
C LYS A 445 -4.44 2.24 14.91
N ARG A 446 -4.44 3.07 13.87
CA ARG A 446 -4.60 4.53 13.99
C ARG A 446 -5.37 5.12 12.82
N ILE A 447 -5.94 6.28 13.08
CA ILE A 447 -6.54 7.13 12.05
C ILE A 447 -5.42 7.71 11.18
N VAL A 448 -5.56 7.56 9.87
CA VAL A 448 -4.67 8.13 8.85
C VAL A 448 -5.18 9.51 8.43
N ARG A 449 -6.48 9.62 8.16
CA ARG A 449 -7.14 10.86 7.73
C ARG A 449 -8.53 10.99 8.35
N VAL A 450 -8.93 12.23 8.61
CA VAL A 450 -10.31 12.59 8.97
C VAL A 450 -10.85 13.45 7.83
N LEU A 451 -11.99 13.04 7.28
CA LEU A 451 -12.64 13.62 6.12
C LEU A 451 -14.09 13.97 6.46
N HIS A 452 -14.73 14.77 5.62
CA HIS A 452 -16.18 14.90 5.65
C HIS A 452 -16.85 13.70 4.97
N THR A 453 -18.05 13.32 5.42
CA THR A 453 -18.82 12.19 4.87
C THR A 453 -19.06 12.27 3.36
N ASN A 454 -19.08 13.47 2.78
CA ASN A 454 -19.24 13.70 1.35
C ASN A 454 -17.95 13.61 0.53
N SER A 455 -16.78 13.42 1.16
CA SER A 455 -15.49 13.30 0.46
C SER A 455 -15.45 12.12 -0.52
N ILE A 456 -16.25 11.08 -0.28
CA ILE A 456 -16.46 9.97 -1.22
C ILE A 456 -17.06 10.40 -2.57
N PHE A 457 -17.66 11.60 -2.63
CA PHE A 457 -18.27 12.17 -3.83
C PHE A 457 -17.38 13.18 -4.55
N TRP A 458 -16.09 13.28 -4.21
CA TRP A 458 -15.16 14.26 -4.80
C TRP A 458 -15.70 15.71 -4.78
N CYS A 459 -16.41 16.07 -3.69
CA CYS A 459 -17.09 17.35 -3.51
C CYS A 459 -16.38 18.24 -2.49
#